data_AF-A0A6G6IX61-F1
#
_entry.id   AF-A0A6G6IX61-F1
#
_cell.length_a   1.000
_cell.length_b   1.000
_cell.length_c   1.000
_cell.angle_alpha   90.00
_cell.angle_beta   90.00
_cell.angle_gamma   90.00
#
_symmetry.space_group_name_H-M   'P 1'
#
loop_
_entity.id
_entity.type
_entity.pdbx_description
1 polymer ?
#
loop_
_entity_poly.entity_id
_entity_poly.type
_entity_poly.pdbx_seq_one_letter_code
_entity_poly.pdbx_strand_id
1 'polypeptide(L)'
;MPSVDAPLHAAVSDLYQHHHGWLQGSLRRRLGCHEQAADLAQDTFTRLLDSRRVLEAREPRAYLATVAKGQMINWFQRQSLERAYLEALASIPEELAPSPEQRYLVLETLHEIDTLLPHLPNPVRQAFLLAQVEGLSPSAWAYPWDRAERLMGHLGSLPPALAMPTLGRERQLDRRRALKQLALLLANGCCPMAAC
;
A
#
# COMPACT_ATOMS: atom_id res chain seq x y z
N MET A 1 4.27 6.28 39.94
CA MET A 1 3.16 6.70 39.06
C MET A 1 2.76 5.48 38.24
N PRO A 2 1.53 4.93 38.37
CA PRO A 2 1.12 3.84 37.48
C PRO A 2 1.04 4.41 36.06
N SER A 3 1.71 3.76 35.11
CA SER A 3 1.75 4.27 33.72
C SER A 3 0.33 4.29 33.15
N VAL A 4 0.00 5.33 32.39
CA VAL A 4 -1.31 5.54 31.76
C VAL A 4 -1.63 4.43 30.72
N ASP A 5 -0.68 3.53 30.47
CA ASP A 5 -0.76 2.40 29.54
C ASP A 5 -0.81 1.03 30.25
N ALA A 6 -0.73 0.99 31.58
CA ALA A 6 -0.85 -0.26 32.36
C ALA A 6 -2.08 -1.13 32.01
N PRO A 7 -3.31 -0.59 31.85
CA PRO A 7 -4.46 -1.41 31.47
C PRO A 7 -4.36 -1.93 30.03
N LEU A 8 -3.74 -1.16 29.13
CA LEU A 8 -3.50 -1.56 27.74
C LEU A 8 -2.52 -2.73 27.66
N HIS A 9 -1.37 -2.60 28.34
CA HIS A 9 -0.37 -3.67 28.39
C HIS A 9 -0.93 -4.96 28.99
N ALA A 10 -1.74 -4.87 30.05
CA ALA A 10 -2.38 -6.04 30.65
C ALA A 10 -3.35 -6.73 29.68
N ALA A 11 -4.20 -5.96 28.99
CA ALA A 11 -5.13 -6.50 28.00
C ALA A 11 -4.41 -7.14 26.80
N VAL A 12 -3.37 -6.50 26.28
CA VAL A 12 -2.59 -7.05 25.16
C VAL A 12 -1.82 -8.31 25.60
N SER A 13 -1.28 -8.34 26.82
CA SER A 13 -0.62 -9.53 27.38
C SER A 13 -1.58 -10.72 27.49
N ASP A 14 -2.81 -10.48 27.98
CA ASP A 14 -3.84 -11.51 28.07
C ASP A 14 -4.22 -12.07 26.69
N LEU A 15 -4.43 -11.19 25.71
CA LEU A 15 -4.69 -11.58 24.32
C LEU A 15 -3.53 -12.35 23.70
N TYR A 16 -2.30 -11.95 23.98
CA TYR A 16 -1.10 -12.62 23.47
C TYR A 16 -1.04 -14.06 23.98
N GLN A 17 -1.15 -14.24 25.30
CA GLN A 17 -1.10 -15.56 25.94
C GLN A 17 -2.20 -16.50 25.42
N HIS A 18 -3.41 -16.00 25.25
CA HIS A 18 -4.57 -16.83 24.89
C HIS A 18 -4.79 -17.01 23.38
N HIS A 19 -4.28 -16.11 22.54
CA HIS A 19 -4.64 -16.07 21.11
C HIS A 19 -3.47 -16.02 20.13
N HIS A 20 -2.22 -15.85 20.58
CA HIS A 20 -1.06 -15.83 19.68
C HIS A 20 -0.95 -17.11 18.83
N GLY A 21 -0.99 -18.29 19.46
CA GLY A 21 -0.86 -19.57 18.73
C GLY A 21 -2.00 -19.82 17.74
N TRP A 22 -3.23 -19.42 18.09
CA TRP A 22 -4.37 -19.50 17.17
C TRP A 22 -4.18 -18.57 15.97
N LEU A 23 -3.74 -17.33 16.20
CA LEU A 23 -3.52 -16.33 15.16
C LEU A 23 -2.39 -16.76 14.22
N GLN A 24 -1.24 -17.14 14.77
CA GLN A 24 -0.10 -17.65 13.99
C GLN A 24 -0.50 -18.88 13.16
N GLY A 25 -1.26 -19.83 13.74
CA GLY A 25 -1.75 -20.99 13.00
C GLY A 25 -2.72 -20.63 11.87
N SER A 26 -3.56 -19.62 12.06
CA SER A 26 -4.45 -19.08 11.03
C SER A 26 -3.67 -18.40 9.90
N LEU A 27 -2.66 -17.58 10.24
CA LEU A 27 -1.78 -16.91 9.28
C LEU A 27 -0.93 -17.91 8.50
N ARG A 28 -0.37 -18.93 9.17
CA ARG A 28 0.42 -19.99 8.53
C ARG A 28 -0.36 -20.70 7.43
N ARG A 29 -1.65 -21.01 7.67
CA ARG A 29 -2.52 -21.64 6.66
C ARG A 29 -2.76 -20.73 5.44
N ARG A 30 -2.66 -19.41 5.59
CA ARG A 30 -2.87 -18.44 4.50
C ARG A 30 -1.58 -18.11 3.75
N LEU A 31 -0.45 -18.03 4.45
CA LEU A 31 0.84 -17.62 3.91
C LEU A 31 1.68 -18.80 3.41
N GLY A 32 1.48 -19.99 3.96
CA GLY A 32 2.29 -21.18 3.66
C GLY A 32 3.71 -21.14 4.25
N CYS A 33 4.12 -20.05 4.90
CA CYS A 33 5.43 -19.88 5.53
C CYS A 33 5.29 -19.70 7.04
N HIS A 34 6.09 -20.45 7.82
CA HIS A 34 6.05 -20.40 9.28
C HIS A 34 6.61 -19.08 9.84
N GLU A 35 7.77 -18.66 9.33
CA GLU A 35 8.49 -17.46 9.79
C GLU A 35 7.66 -16.21 9.53
N GLN A 36 7.19 -16.03 8.29
CA GLN A 36 6.32 -14.90 7.92
C GLN A 36 5.04 -14.84 8.74
N ALA A 37 4.48 -16.00 9.11
CA ALA A 37 3.28 -16.05 9.96
C ALA A 37 3.58 -15.66 11.41
N ALA A 38 4.77 -15.99 11.93
CA ALA A 38 5.22 -15.56 13.25
C ALA A 38 5.45 -14.04 13.27
N ASP A 39 6.13 -13.50 12.26
CA ASP A 39 6.39 -12.07 12.14
C ASP A 39 5.08 -11.26 12.04
N LEU A 40 4.16 -11.67 11.16
CA LEU A 40 2.86 -10.99 11.04
C LEU A 40 1.99 -11.12 12.30
N ALA A 41 2.10 -12.23 13.04
CA ALA A 41 1.43 -12.35 14.32
C ALA A 41 2.01 -11.36 15.33
N GLN A 42 3.35 -11.28 15.42
CA GLN A 42 4.03 -10.35 16.30
C GLN A 42 3.69 -8.89 15.96
N ASP A 43 3.77 -8.51 14.68
CA ASP A 43 3.39 -7.18 14.20
C ASP A 43 1.95 -6.82 14.55
N THR A 44 1.04 -7.81 14.50
CA THR A 44 -0.35 -7.60 14.91
C THR A 44 -0.39 -7.18 16.37
N PHE A 45 0.28 -7.90 17.28
CA PHE A 45 0.29 -7.56 18.70
C PHE A 45 1.05 -6.27 19.02
N THR A 46 2.14 -5.97 18.33
CA THR A 46 2.82 -4.66 18.44
C THR A 46 1.86 -3.53 18.08
N ARG A 47 1.10 -3.68 16.99
CA ARG A 47 0.09 -2.67 16.57
C ARG A 47 -1.06 -2.51 17.57
N LEU A 48 -1.38 -3.53 18.36
CA LEU A 48 -2.36 -3.43 19.44
C LEU A 48 -1.87 -2.52 20.58
N LEU A 49 -0.56 -2.46 20.82
CA LEU A 49 0.03 -1.57 21.84
C LEU A 49 -0.09 -0.09 21.43
N ASP A 50 -0.16 0.20 20.13
CA ASP A 50 -0.36 1.56 19.61
C ASP A 50 -1.85 1.97 19.56
N SER A 51 -2.78 1.05 19.82
CA SER A 51 -4.22 1.29 19.67
C SER A 51 -5.04 0.89 20.89
N ARG A 52 -5.61 1.89 21.58
CA ARG A 52 -6.52 1.66 22.72
C ARG A 52 -7.85 0.98 22.36
N ARG A 53 -8.16 0.81 21.06
CA ARG A 53 -9.38 0.15 20.58
C ARG A 53 -9.47 -1.31 21.02
N VAL A 54 -8.34 -1.94 21.35
CA VAL A 54 -8.32 -3.30 21.91
C VAL A 54 -9.09 -3.41 23.23
N LEU A 55 -9.14 -2.35 24.03
CA LEU A 55 -9.85 -2.32 25.32
C LEU A 55 -11.37 -2.41 25.16
N GLU A 56 -11.87 -2.09 23.97
CA GLU A 56 -13.30 -2.11 23.62
C GLU A 56 -13.71 -3.39 22.88
N ALA A 57 -12.75 -4.30 22.60
CA ALA A 57 -12.97 -5.47 21.78
C ALA A 57 -13.81 -6.53 22.50
N ARG A 58 -15.10 -6.58 22.18
CA ARG A 58 -16.05 -7.60 22.70
C ARG A 58 -15.77 -9.01 22.17
N GLU A 59 -15.18 -9.10 20.97
CA GLU A 59 -14.82 -10.36 20.32
C GLU A 59 -13.32 -10.39 19.98
N PRO A 60 -12.47 -10.84 20.92
CA PRO A 60 -11.02 -10.84 20.79
C PRO A 60 -10.48 -11.41 19.48
N ARG A 61 -10.95 -12.61 19.10
CA ARG A 61 -10.48 -13.31 17.89
C ARG A 61 -10.91 -12.60 16.60
N ALA A 62 -12.13 -12.08 16.54
CA ALA A 62 -12.62 -11.35 15.37
C ALA A 62 -11.87 -10.02 15.19
N TYR A 63 -11.58 -9.33 16.30
CA TYR A 63 -10.77 -8.13 16.30
C TYR A 63 -9.33 -8.42 15.83
N LEU A 64 -8.66 -9.41 16.42
CA LEU A 64 -7.32 -9.83 16.01
C LEU A 64 -7.25 -10.24 14.54
N ALA A 65 -8.25 -11.00 14.05
CA ALA A 65 -8.33 -11.36 12.64
C ALA A 65 -8.47 -10.14 11.71
N THR A 66 -9.17 -9.11 12.15
CA THR A 66 -9.36 -7.86 11.39
C THR A 66 -8.06 -7.08 11.31
N VAL A 67 -7.35 -6.90 12.43
CA VAL A 67 -6.05 -6.24 12.46
C VAL A 67 -5.03 -7.01 11.62
N ALA A 68 -4.92 -8.32 11.84
CA ALA A 68 -4.00 -9.19 11.10
C ALA A 68 -4.32 -9.24 9.61
N LYS A 69 -5.59 -9.16 9.20
CA LYS A 69 -5.98 -9.04 7.79
C LYS A 69 -5.42 -7.76 7.17
N GLY A 70 -5.47 -6.64 7.88
CA GLY A 70 -4.86 -5.38 7.44
C GLY A 70 -3.35 -5.51 7.26
N GLN A 71 -2.66 -6.08 8.25
CA GLN A 71 -1.20 -6.34 8.18
C GLN A 71 -0.85 -7.24 7.00
N MET A 72 -1.59 -8.33 6.82
CA MET A 72 -1.37 -9.29 5.75
C MET A 72 -1.61 -8.67 4.36
N ILE A 73 -2.63 -7.83 4.19
CA ILE A 73 -2.86 -7.09 2.93
C ILE A 73 -1.66 -6.17 2.65
N ASN A 74 -1.20 -5.42 3.65
CA ASN A 74 -0.06 -4.53 3.49
C ASN A 74 1.22 -5.29 3.10
N TRP A 75 1.46 -6.42 3.77
CA TRP A 75 2.58 -7.31 3.47
C TRP A 75 2.53 -7.86 2.03
N PHE A 76 1.38 -8.34 1.57
CA PHE A 76 1.22 -8.81 0.20
C PHE A 76 1.41 -7.68 -0.83
N GLN A 77 0.98 -6.46 -0.51
CA GLN A 77 1.21 -5.30 -1.36
C GLN A 77 2.70 -4.99 -1.49
N ARG A 78 3.43 -4.94 -0.36
CA ARG A 78 4.89 -4.74 -0.35
C ARG A 78 5.62 -5.83 -1.13
N GLN A 79 5.27 -7.10 -0.92
CA GLN A 79 5.85 -8.23 -1.65
C GLN A 79 5.56 -8.18 -3.16
N SER A 80 4.34 -7.82 -3.55
CA SER A 80 3.98 -7.67 -4.96
C SER A 80 4.74 -6.53 -5.62
N LEU A 81 4.95 -5.42 -4.91
CA LEU A 81 5.69 -4.27 -5.38
C LEU A 81 7.18 -4.62 -5.56
N GLU A 82 7.78 -5.25 -4.55
CA GLU A 82 9.18 -5.68 -4.58
C GLU A 82 9.45 -6.62 -5.75
N ARG A 83 8.57 -7.61 -5.99
CA ARG A 83 8.67 -8.49 -7.15
C ARG A 83 8.58 -7.73 -8.48
N ALA A 84 7.63 -6.81 -8.60
CA ALA A 84 7.49 -6.00 -9.82
C ALA A 84 8.70 -5.09 -10.06
N TYR A 85 9.36 -4.62 -8.98
CA TYR A 85 10.58 -3.84 -9.06
C TYR A 85 11.78 -4.71 -9.47
N LEU A 86 11.96 -5.90 -8.88
CA LEU A 86 13.01 -6.84 -9.28
C LEU A 86 12.86 -7.28 -10.74
N GLU A 87 11.61 -7.52 -11.20
CA GLU A 87 11.30 -7.78 -12.61
C GLU A 87 11.69 -6.60 -13.52
N ALA A 88 11.58 -5.36 -13.03
CA ALA A 88 11.99 -4.16 -13.76
C ALA A 88 13.50 -4.01 -13.79
N LEU A 89 14.18 -4.20 -12.66
CA LEU A 89 15.64 -4.16 -12.55
C LEU A 89 16.32 -5.17 -13.46
N ALA A 90 15.74 -6.36 -13.64
CA ALA A 90 16.27 -7.39 -14.53
C ALA A 90 16.35 -6.94 -16.01
N SER A 91 15.65 -5.86 -16.39
CA SER A 91 15.71 -5.28 -17.74
C SER A 91 16.74 -4.15 -17.90
N ILE A 92 17.39 -3.75 -16.81
CA ILE A 92 18.39 -2.67 -16.78
C ILE A 92 19.79 -3.30 -16.86
N PRO A 93 20.70 -2.76 -17.69
CA PRO A 93 22.11 -3.17 -17.69
C PRO A 93 22.75 -3.02 -16.31
N GLU A 94 23.64 -3.93 -15.93
CA GLU A 94 24.26 -3.94 -14.59
C GLU A 94 25.03 -2.65 -14.28
N GLU A 95 25.64 -2.01 -15.29
CA GLU A 95 26.35 -0.73 -15.10
C GLU A 95 25.44 0.43 -14.71
N LEU A 96 24.14 0.31 -15.01
CA LEU A 96 23.12 1.31 -14.71
C LEU A 96 22.23 0.88 -13.52
N ALA A 97 22.53 -0.27 -12.90
CA ALA A 97 21.72 -0.78 -11.81
C ALA A 97 21.92 0.10 -10.55
N PRO A 98 20.83 0.52 -9.89
CA PRO A 98 20.93 1.30 -8.65
C PRO A 98 21.64 0.50 -7.55
N SER A 99 22.30 1.19 -6.62
CA SER A 99 22.92 0.57 -5.44
C SER A 99 21.88 -0.09 -4.52
N PRO A 100 22.26 -1.03 -3.65
CA PRO A 100 21.33 -1.63 -2.68
C PRO A 100 20.60 -0.61 -1.81
N GLU A 101 21.28 0.46 -1.40
CA GLU A 101 20.72 1.55 -0.59
C GLU A 101 19.68 2.34 -1.40
N GLN A 102 19.98 2.65 -2.66
CA GLN A 102 19.05 3.33 -3.55
C GLN A 102 17.82 2.46 -3.84
N ARG A 103 18.00 1.16 -4.04
CA ARG A 103 16.88 0.20 -4.21
C ARG A 103 15.95 0.22 -3.00
N TYR A 104 16.51 0.23 -1.79
CA TYR A 104 15.72 0.31 -0.56
C TYR A 104 14.87 1.58 -0.52
N LEU A 105 15.48 2.75 -0.78
CA LEU A 105 14.79 4.03 -0.79
C LEU A 105 13.67 4.09 -1.85
N VAL A 106 13.91 3.55 -3.04
CA VAL A 106 12.91 3.46 -4.11
C VAL A 106 11.73 2.59 -3.67
N LEU A 107 11.99 1.41 -3.10
CA LEU A 107 10.93 0.50 -2.63
C LEU A 107 10.11 1.11 -1.49
N GLU A 108 10.76 1.80 -0.55
CA GLU A 108 10.10 2.53 0.54
C GLU A 108 9.19 3.63 0.00
N THR A 109 9.71 4.47 -0.90
CA THR A 109 8.94 5.55 -1.54
C THR A 109 7.73 5.01 -2.31
N LEU A 110 7.91 3.94 -3.08
CA LEU A 110 6.82 3.31 -3.82
C LEU A 110 5.77 2.69 -2.91
N HIS A 111 6.19 2.12 -1.78
CA HIS A 111 5.29 1.59 -0.78
C HIS A 111 4.44 2.69 -0.16
N GLU A 112 5.06 3.82 0.22
CA GLU A 112 4.35 4.99 0.74
C GLU A 112 3.31 5.49 -0.27
N ILE A 113 3.70 5.70 -1.53
CA ILE A 113 2.77 6.08 -2.60
C ILE A 113 1.62 5.06 -2.69
N ASP A 114 1.93 3.77 -2.66
CA ASP A 114 0.93 2.71 -2.75
C ASP A 114 -0.09 2.71 -1.60
N THR A 115 0.35 3.09 -0.40
CA THR A 115 -0.52 3.28 0.77
C THR A 115 -1.35 4.56 0.72
N LEU A 116 -0.85 5.62 0.07
CA LEU A 116 -1.54 6.91 -0.06
C LEU A 116 -2.60 6.89 -1.19
N LEU A 117 -2.34 6.17 -2.28
CA LEU A 117 -3.25 6.07 -3.43
C LEU A 117 -4.71 5.73 -3.06
N PRO A 118 -5.00 4.76 -2.16
CA PRO A 118 -6.37 4.46 -1.72
C PRO A 118 -7.12 5.64 -1.10
N HIS A 119 -6.41 6.55 -0.44
CA HIS A 119 -6.97 7.71 0.27
C HIS A 119 -7.35 8.86 -0.67
N LEU A 120 -6.87 8.85 -1.91
CA LEU A 120 -7.23 9.84 -2.92
C LEU A 120 -8.66 9.59 -3.44
N PRO A 121 -9.44 10.66 -3.71
CA PRO A 121 -10.68 10.56 -4.45
C PRO A 121 -10.46 9.81 -5.76
N ASN A 122 -11.43 8.96 -6.14
CA ASN A 122 -11.34 8.12 -7.34
C ASN A 122 -10.85 8.88 -8.59
N PRO A 123 -11.42 10.05 -8.97
CA PRO A 123 -10.96 10.75 -10.17
C PRO A 123 -9.49 11.19 -10.05
N VAL A 124 -9.05 11.68 -8.89
CA VAL A 124 -7.67 12.15 -8.67
C VAL A 124 -6.68 11.00 -8.81
N ARG A 125 -7.01 9.85 -8.21
CA ARG A 125 -6.21 8.63 -8.34
C ARG A 125 -6.11 8.18 -9.79
N GLN A 126 -7.20 8.24 -10.56
CA GLN A 126 -7.20 7.84 -11.96
C GLN A 126 -6.32 8.75 -12.82
N ALA A 127 -6.46 10.07 -12.66
CA ALA A 127 -5.62 11.04 -13.36
C ALA A 127 -4.14 10.86 -13.02
N PHE A 128 -3.81 10.65 -11.73
CA PHE A 128 -2.44 10.37 -11.31
C PHE A 128 -1.88 9.10 -11.95
N LEU A 129 -2.61 7.98 -11.88
CA LEU A 129 -2.15 6.71 -12.44
C LEU A 129 -1.98 6.79 -13.96
N LEU A 130 -2.90 7.44 -14.68
CA LEU A 130 -2.82 7.64 -16.13
C LEU A 130 -1.62 8.52 -16.50
N ALA A 131 -1.40 9.63 -15.79
CA ALA A 131 -0.25 10.50 -16.03
C ALA A 131 1.07 9.74 -15.86
N GLN A 132 1.15 8.83 -14.87
CA GLN A 132 2.34 8.03 -14.66
C GLN A 132 2.52 6.90 -15.69
N VAL A 133 1.44 6.26 -16.15
CA VAL A 133 1.49 5.17 -17.15
C VAL A 133 1.75 5.69 -18.57
N GLU A 134 1.15 6.83 -18.92
CA GLU A 134 1.20 7.37 -20.29
C GLU A 134 2.28 8.46 -20.47
N GLY A 135 2.93 8.89 -19.38
CA GLY A 135 3.93 9.96 -19.42
C GLY A 135 3.35 11.32 -19.85
N LEU A 136 2.04 11.51 -19.71
CA LEU A 136 1.34 12.71 -20.17
C LEU A 136 1.67 13.92 -19.29
N SER A 137 1.96 15.06 -19.94
CA SER A 137 2.21 16.32 -19.26
C SER A 137 0.99 16.80 -18.48
N PRO A 138 1.17 17.56 -17.37
CA PRO A 138 0.08 18.19 -16.62
C PRO A 138 -0.97 18.92 -17.47
N SER A 139 -0.54 19.50 -18.59
CA SER A 139 -1.41 20.20 -19.54
C SER A 139 -2.39 19.31 -20.30
N ALA A 140 -2.08 18.03 -20.53
CA ALA A 140 -2.89 17.14 -21.35
C ALA A 140 -4.17 16.66 -20.63
N TRP A 141 -4.11 16.52 -19.29
CA TRP A 141 -5.27 16.13 -18.48
C TRP A 141 -6.01 17.30 -17.85
N ALA A 142 -5.47 18.53 -17.92
CA ALA A 142 -6.11 19.73 -17.38
C ALA A 142 -7.52 19.99 -17.95
N TYR A 143 -7.72 19.80 -19.27
CA TYR A 143 -9.01 20.02 -19.92
C TYR A 143 -10.06 18.93 -19.59
N PRO A 144 -9.74 17.63 -19.65
CA PRO A 144 -10.62 16.58 -19.13
C PRO A 144 -10.96 16.75 -17.64
N TRP A 145 -9.98 17.19 -16.83
CA TRP A 145 -10.11 17.40 -15.40
C TRP A 145 -11.05 18.57 -15.04
N ASP A 146 -10.83 19.73 -15.64
CA ASP A 146 -11.67 20.93 -15.47
C ASP A 146 -13.10 20.70 -15.98
N ARG A 147 -13.28 19.83 -16.99
CA ARG A 147 -14.61 19.38 -17.43
C ARG A 147 -15.26 18.44 -16.40
N ALA A 148 -14.50 17.51 -15.81
CA ALA A 148 -15.01 16.59 -14.79
C ALA A 148 -15.39 17.32 -13.48
N GLU A 149 -14.59 18.29 -13.02
CA GLU A 149 -14.89 19.11 -11.84
C GLU A 149 -16.19 19.91 -12.01
N ARG A 150 -16.40 20.54 -13.17
CA ARG A 150 -17.66 21.25 -13.48
C ARG A 150 -18.88 20.33 -13.49
N LEU A 151 -18.72 19.11 -14.03
CA LEU A 151 -19.80 18.11 -14.03
C LEU A 151 -20.09 17.58 -12.61
N MET A 152 -19.07 17.38 -11.78
CA MET A 152 -19.23 16.96 -10.38
C MET A 152 -19.90 18.05 -9.52
N GLY A 153 -19.60 19.32 -9.76
CA GLY A 153 -20.23 20.46 -9.08
C GLY A 153 -21.73 20.60 -9.37
N HIS A 154 -22.20 20.20 -10.55
CA HIS A 154 -23.62 20.28 -10.92
C HIS A 154 -24.46 19.04 -10.57
N LEU A 155 -23.83 17.87 -10.39
CA LEU A 155 -24.55 16.60 -10.25
C LEU A 155 -24.36 15.91 -8.90
N GLY A 156 -23.47 16.40 -8.04
CA GLY A 156 -23.10 15.78 -6.75
C GLY A 156 -22.34 14.44 -6.89
N SER A 157 -22.47 13.77 -8.04
CA SER A 157 -21.71 12.57 -8.46
C SER A 157 -21.71 12.46 -9.99
N LEU A 158 -20.76 11.70 -10.55
CA LEU A 158 -20.64 11.51 -12.00
C LEU A 158 -21.72 10.52 -12.51
N PRO A 159 -22.46 10.81 -13.59
CA PRO A 159 -23.44 9.88 -14.16
C PRO A 159 -22.80 8.54 -14.54
N PRO A 160 -23.47 7.39 -14.30
CA PRO A 160 -22.91 6.07 -14.59
C PRO A 160 -22.45 5.87 -16.05
N ALA A 161 -23.04 6.60 -17.00
CA ALA A 161 -22.66 6.55 -18.42
C ALA A 161 -21.37 7.32 -18.75
N LEU A 162 -20.93 8.24 -17.88
CA LEU A 162 -19.65 8.95 -17.96
C LEU A 162 -18.65 8.44 -16.92
N ALA A 163 -19.12 7.67 -15.94
CA ALA A 163 -18.25 6.95 -15.03
C ALA A 163 -17.49 5.93 -15.87
N MET A 164 -16.17 6.10 -15.97
CA MET A 164 -15.29 5.20 -16.71
C MET A 164 -15.68 3.74 -16.42
N PRO A 165 -15.99 2.93 -17.45
CA PRO A 165 -16.63 1.62 -17.27
C PRO A 165 -15.74 0.72 -16.41
N THR A 166 -16.32 0.18 -15.33
CA THR A 166 -15.81 -0.87 -14.42
C THR A 166 -14.34 -1.28 -14.56
N LEU A 167 -13.43 -0.39 -14.17
CA LEU A 167 -11.99 -0.64 -14.03
C LEU A 167 -11.67 -1.42 -12.75
N GLY A 168 -12.21 -2.62 -12.56
CA GLY A 168 -11.85 -3.45 -11.40
C GLY A 168 -10.48 -4.13 -11.56
N ARG A 169 -10.31 -4.78 -12.71
CA ARG A 169 -9.12 -5.57 -13.07
C ARG A 169 -8.07 -4.73 -13.79
N GLU A 170 -8.51 -3.83 -14.66
CA GLU A 170 -7.66 -2.85 -15.35
C GLU A 170 -7.00 -1.89 -14.36
N ARG A 171 -7.70 -1.44 -13.31
CA ARG A 171 -7.11 -0.60 -12.25
C ARG A 171 -5.97 -1.27 -11.49
N GLN A 172 -6.00 -2.59 -11.35
CA GLN A 172 -4.89 -3.32 -10.72
C GLN A 172 -3.68 -3.43 -11.67
N LEU A 173 -3.92 -3.55 -12.98
CA LEU A 173 -2.90 -3.53 -14.03
C LEU A 173 -2.30 -2.14 -14.19
N ASP A 174 -3.11 -1.08 -14.21
CA ASP A 174 -2.68 0.32 -14.32
C ASP A 174 -1.92 0.76 -13.08
N ARG A 175 -2.37 0.36 -11.88
CA ARG A 175 -1.63 0.56 -10.64
C ARG A 175 -0.28 -0.14 -10.66
N ARG A 176 -0.22 -1.42 -11.08
CA ARG A 176 1.03 -2.17 -11.17
C ARG A 176 1.97 -1.55 -12.22
N ARG A 177 1.45 -1.09 -13.36
CA ARG A 177 2.20 -0.41 -14.42
C ARG A 177 2.72 0.95 -13.95
N ALA A 178 1.88 1.77 -13.32
CA ALA A 178 2.26 3.06 -12.75
C ALA A 178 3.35 2.91 -11.70
N LEU A 179 3.20 1.95 -10.77
CA LEU A 179 4.22 1.66 -9.76
C LEU A 179 5.53 1.19 -10.40
N LYS A 180 5.46 0.33 -11.43
CA LYS A 180 6.64 -0.10 -12.18
C LYS A 180 7.34 1.09 -12.87
N GLN A 181 6.57 2.01 -13.44
CA GLN A 181 7.11 3.18 -14.13
C GLN A 181 7.70 4.20 -13.16
N LEU A 182 7.04 4.44 -12.01
CA LEU A 182 7.61 5.21 -10.91
C LEU A 182 8.89 4.57 -10.38
N ALA A 183 8.94 3.24 -10.26
CA ALA A 183 10.14 2.50 -9.88
C ALA A 183 11.30 2.79 -10.85
N LEU A 184 11.03 2.74 -12.15
CA LEU A 184 12.02 3.04 -13.18
C LEU A 184 12.45 4.51 -13.15
N LEU A 185 11.51 5.45 -12.98
CA LEU A 185 11.82 6.88 -12.89
C LEU A 185 12.67 7.22 -11.67
N LEU A 186 12.38 6.62 -10.51
CA LEU A 186 13.14 6.82 -9.28
C LEU A 186 14.50 6.10 -9.32
N ALA A 187 14.58 4.91 -9.93
CA ALA A 187 15.84 4.18 -10.11
C ALA A 187 16.79 4.88 -11.10
N ASN A 188 16.25 5.46 -12.17
CA ASN A 188 17.00 6.26 -13.14
C ASN A 188 17.16 7.73 -12.71
N GLY A 189 16.62 8.10 -11.54
CA GLY A 189 16.61 9.44 -10.98
C GLY A 189 17.95 9.93 -10.43
N CYS A 190 19.01 9.12 -10.51
CA CYS A 190 20.38 9.64 -10.46
C CYS A 190 20.72 10.33 -11.79
N CYS A 191 20.20 11.56 -11.92
CA CYS A 191 20.63 12.67 -12.79
C CYS A 191 20.44 12.53 -14.32
N PRO A 192 19.60 13.40 -14.92
CA PRO A 192 19.89 14.01 -16.21
C PRO A 192 20.11 15.53 -16.03
N MET A 193 20.98 15.92 -15.10
CA MET A 193 21.47 17.30 -14.96
C MET A 193 23.00 17.38 -14.97
N ALA A 194 23.64 16.45 -15.67
CA ALA A 194 25.06 16.54 -16.01
C ALA A 194 25.33 16.01 -17.42
N ALA A 195 24.66 16.59 -18.43
CA ALA A 195 25.15 16.63 -19.80
C ALA A 195 24.37 17.71 -20.59
N CYS A 196 25.06 18.83 -20.85
CA CYS A 196 24.70 20.01 -21.66
C CYS A 196 23.89 21.12 -20.97
#